data_AF-A0A9D0XS07-F1
#
_entry.id   AF-A0A9D0XS07-F1
#
_cell.length_a   1.000
_cell.length_b   1.000
_cell.length_c   1.000
_cell.angle_alpha   90.00
_cell.angle_beta   90.00
_cell.angle_gamma   90.00
#
_symmetry.space_group_name_H-M   'P 1'
#
loop_
_entity.id
_entity.type
_entity.pdbx_description
1 polymer ?
#
loop_
_entity_poly.entity_id
_entity_poly.type
_entity_poly.pdbx_seq_one_letter_code
_entity_poly.pdbx_strand_id
1 'polypeptide(L)'
;MKAKSFYQNNRDALFNKMPGNSVAIIASGAEKIRNRDVEYHFRAESDFFYLTGFSEPNSVLFLIKQESNKSVLFLRPKDPEQETWQGRRLGVEAACESLNVDQAWSIEELDEQAQVLLQNLEAVYVSFAQLPQWSESINKWVAQLKQQVRKGVSAPSQICDLDKPLHELRLFKS
;
A
#
# COMPACT_ATOMS: atom_id res chain seq x y z
N MET A 1 20.27 7.70 2.48
CA MET A 1 19.07 6.98 2.00
C MET A 1 19.55 5.72 1.28
N LYS A 2 18.92 4.56 1.47
CA LYS A 2 19.34 3.33 0.76
C LYS A 2 19.00 3.45 -0.74
N ALA A 3 19.67 2.67 -1.59
CA ALA A 3 19.40 2.68 -3.03
C ALA A 3 17.98 2.19 -3.35
N LYS A 4 17.38 2.64 -4.46
CA LYS A 4 16.03 2.22 -4.90
C LYS A 4 15.91 0.69 -5.01
N SER A 5 16.97 0.03 -5.48
CA SER A 5 17.07 -1.43 -5.59
C SER A 5 16.95 -2.15 -4.25
N PHE A 6 17.36 -1.53 -3.13
CA PHE A 6 17.18 -2.11 -1.80
C PHE A 6 15.70 -2.32 -1.48
N TYR A 7 14.88 -1.30 -1.71
CA TYR A 7 13.44 -1.35 -1.43
C TYR A 7 12.71 -2.29 -2.40
N GLN A 8 13.13 -2.31 -3.66
CA GLN A 8 12.63 -3.27 -4.65
C GLN A 8 12.92 -4.72 -4.23
N ASN A 9 14.17 -5.03 -3.82
CA ASN A 9 14.54 -6.35 -3.33
C ASN A 9 13.73 -6.78 -2.10
N ASN A 10 13.37 -5.84 -1.21
CA ASN A 10 12.50 -6.13 -0.07
C ASN A 10 11.08 -6.50 -0.50
N ARG A 11 10.53 -5.81 -1.50
CA ARG A 11 9.24 -6.17 -2.10
C ARG A 11 9.31 -7.56 -2.75
N ASP A 12 10.37 -7.84 -3.50
CA ASP A 12 10.60 -9.16 -4.12
C ASP A 12 10.70 -10.29 -3.09
N ALA A 13 11.41 -10.04 -1.98
CA ALA A 13 11.50 -10.98 -0.87
C ALA A 13 10.13 -11.23 -0.21
N LEU A 14 9.31 -10.20 -0.04
CA LEU A 14 7.95 -10.35 0.47
C LEU A 14 7.05 -11.10 -0.51
N PHE A 15 7.12 -10.81 -1.81
CA PHE A 15 6.42 -11.58 -2.84
C PHE A 15 6.75 -13.06 -2.74
N ASN A 16 8.01 -13.44 -2.50
CA ASN A 16 8.39 -14.84 -2.34
C ASN A 16 7.76 -15.54 -1.12
N LYS A 17 7.35 -14.78 -0.10
CA LYS A 17 6.70 -15.29 1.12
C LYS A 17 5.17 -15.34 1.02
N MET A 18 4.56 -14.57 0.12
CA MET A 18 3.11 -14.53 -0.08
C MET A 18 2.62 -15.74 -0.90
N PRO A 19 1.38 -16.23 -0.70
CA PRO A 19 0.78 -17.22 -1.59
C PRO A 19 0.45 -16.60 -2.96
N GLY A 20 0.28 -17.44 -3.98
CA GLY A 20 -0.26 -17.00 -5.27
C GLY A 20 -1.63 -16.35 -5.14
N ASN A 21 -1.99 -15.52 -6.12
CA ASN A 21 -3.29 -14.82 -6.18
C ASN A 21 -3.62 -14.05 -4.89
N SER A 22 -2.67 -13.29 -4.35
CA SER A 22 -2.89 -12.53 -3.12
C SER A 22 -2.45 -11.08 -3.25
N VAL A 23 -2.94 -10.22 -2.36
CA VAL A 23 -2.50 -8.82 -2.26
C VAL A 23 -2.12 -8.50 -0.83
N ALA A 24 -1.00 -7.80 -0.63
CA ALA A 24 -0.67 -7.16 0.65
C ALA A 24 -0.96 -5.66 0.57
N ILE A 25 -1.62 -5.12 1.60
CA ILE A 25 -1.96 -3.70 1.72
C ILE A 25 -1.22 -3.11 2.92
N ILE A 26 -0.39 -2.11 2.66
CA ILE A 26 0.46 -1.47 3.67
C ILE A 26 0.27 0.05 3.60
N ALA A 27 -0.17 0.68 4.68
CA ALA A 27 -0.34 2.13 4.76
C ALA A 27 0.90 2.84 5.31
N SER A 28 1.19 4.05 4.83
CA SER A 28 2.22 4.93 5.39
C SER A 28 1.85 5.46 6.78
N GLY A 29 0.57 5.47 7.12
CA GLY A 29 0.01 6.18 8.27
C GLY A 29 -0.39 7.62 7.94
N ALA A 30 -0.94 8.30 8.95
CA ALA A 30 -1.43 9.67 8.87
C ALA A 30 -0.67 10.61 9.81
N GLU A 31 -0.78 11.91 9.55
CA GLU A 31 -0.30 12.96 10.45
C GLU A 31 -1.02 12.88 11.81
N LYS A 32 -0.31 13.27 12.87
CA LYS A 32 -0.83 13.24 14.24
C LYS A 32 -0.79 14.62 14.86
N ILE A 33 -1.94 15.06 15.36
CA ILE A 33 -2.06 16.35 16.06
C ILE A 33 -1.31 16.29 17.38
N ARG A 34 -0.45 17.29 17.61
CA ARG A 34 0.21 17.53 18.90
C ARG A 34 -0.66 18.38 19.80
N ASN A 35 -1.10 19.55 19.31
CA ASN A 35 -1.92 20.48 20.06
C ASN A 35 -2.70 21.40 19.12
N ARG A 36 -4.03 21.34 19.17
CA ARG A 36 -4.94 22.11 18.30
C ARG A 36 -4.59 21.96 16.82
N ASP A 37 -3.96 22.97 16.24
CA ASP A 37 -3.58 23.14 14.83
C ASP A 37 -2.11 22.76 14.56
N VAL A 38 -1.37 22.35 15.59
CA VAL A 38 0.04 21.93 15.45
C VAL A 38 0.13 20.41 15.39
N GLU A 39 0.81 19.91 14.36
CA GLU A 39 1.09 18.49 14.15
C GLU A 39 2.48 18.11 14.67
N TYR A 40 2.65 16.83 15.01
CA TYR A 40 3.98 16.25 15.15
C TYR A 40 4.64 16.10 13.78
N HIS A 41 5.98 16.04 13.75
CA HIS A 41 6.67 15.65 12.53
C HIS A 41 6.23 14.25 12.12
N PHE A 42 5.78 14.12 10.87
CA PHE A 42 5.31 12.85 10.35
C PHE A 42 6.43 11.81 10.32
N ARG A 43 6.08 10.59 10.73
CA ARG A 43 6.94 9.42 10.62
C ARG A 43 6.11 8.32 9.97
N ALA A 44 6.54 7.87 8.79
CA ALA A 44 5.91 6.74 8.14
C ALA A 44 6.00 5.47 8.97
N GLU A 45 4.97 4.65 8.85
CA GLU A 45 4.92 3.32 9.43
C GLU A 45 6.11 2.47 8.97
N SER A 46 6.64 1.67 9.88
CA SER A 46 7.96 1.05 9.68
C SER A 46 7.96 0.02 8.55
N ASP A 47 6.87 -0.73 8.42
CA ASP A 47 6.68 -1.72 7.35
C ASP A 47 6.53 -1.06 5.99
N PHE A 48 5.78 0.03 5.91
CA PHE A 48 5.68 0.83 4.70
C PHE A 48 7.04 1.36 4.28
N PHE A 49 7.76 2.02 5.20
CA PHE A 49 9.07 2.59 4.92
C PHE A 49 10.10 1.52 4.54
N TYR A 50 10.04 0.33 5.15
CA TYR A 50 10.91 -0.80 4.81
C TYR A 50 10.74 -1.27 3.36
N LEU A 51 9.52 -1.18 2.82
CA LEU A 51 9.19 -1.63 1.46
C LEU A 51 9.31 -0.53 0.41
N THR A 52 9.23 0.75 0.78
CA THR A 52 9.17 1.87 -0.19
C THR A 52 10.30 2.88 -0.03
N GLY A 53 10.85 3.06 1.17
CA GLY A 53 11.72 4.19 1.50
C GLY A 53 11.02 5.54 1.47
N PHE A 54 9.69 5.56 1.31
CA PHE A 54 8.87 6.75 1.16
C PHE A 54 8.30 7.19 2.51
N SER A 55 8.28 8.51 2.73
CA SER A 55 7.99 9.10 4.04
C SER A 55 6.94 10.20 4.00
N GLU A 56 6.02 10.16 3.05
CA GLU A 56 4.84 11.03 3.06
C GLU A 56 3.61 10.32 3.67
N PRO A 57 2.73 11.07 4.37
CA PRO A 57 1.49 10.53 4.90
C PRO A 57 0.48 10.22 3.79
N ASN A 58 -0.62 9.58 4.17
CA ASN A 58 -1.77 9.30 3.31
C ASN A 58 -1.36 8.61 2.00
N SER A 59 -0.52 7.58 2.14
CA SER A 59 -0.04 6.75 1.04
C SER A 59 -0.25 5.28 1.37
N VAL A 60 -0.54 4.47 0.35
CA VAL A 60 -0.84 3.05 0.52
C VAL A 60 -0.15 2.25 -0.58
N LEU A 61 0.62 1.24 -0.18
CA LEU A 61 1.26 0.30 -1.08
C LEU A 61 0.42 -0.97 -1.19
N PHE A 62 0.09 -1.35 -2.42
CA PHE A 62 -0.46 -2.67 -2.76
C PHE A 62 0.65 -3.49 -3.40
N LEU A 63 0.87 -4.70 -2.89
CA LEU A 63 1.73 -5.72 -3.51
C LEU A 63 0.87 -6.88 -3.96
N ILE A 64 0.70 -7.04 -5.26
CA ILE A 64 -0.20 -8.03 -5.87
C ILE A 64 0.64 -9.17 -6.43
N LYS A 65 0.45 -10.38 -5.89
CA LYS A 65 1.12 -11.60 -6.33
C LYS A 65 0.19 -12.40 -7.23
N GLN A 66 0.53 -12.47 -8.51
CA GLN A 66 -0.11 -13.32 -9.52
C GLN A 66 1.01 -13.93 -10.40
N GLU A 67 0.73 -14.32 -11.65
CA GLU A 67 1.77 -14.76 -12.59
C GLU A 67 2.86 -13.72 -12.80
N SER A 68 2.46 -12.44 -12.82
CA SER A 68 3.37 -11.29 -12.82
C SER A 68 3.06 -10.45 -11.59
N ASN A 69 4.06 -10.31 -10.71
CA ASN A 69 3.94 -9.50 -9.51
C ASN A 69 3.85 -8.01 -9.86
N LYS A 70 3.05 -7.26 -9.10
CA LYS A 70 2.91 -5.81 -9.29
C LYS A 70 2.92 -5.08 -7.96
N SER A 71 3.66 -3.98 -7.94
CA SER A 71 3.68 -2.99 -6.86
C SER A 71 2.94 -1.73 -7.32
N VAL A 72 1.88 -1.37 -6.60
CA VAL A 72 1.03 -0.22 -6.91
C VAL A 72 1.05 0.72 -5.71
N LEU A 73 1.41 1.98 -5.92
CA LEU A 73 1.46 2.98 -4.87
C LEU A 73 0.34 4.02 -5.05
N PHE A 74 -0.49 4.15 -4.04
CA PHE A 74 -1.43 5.25 -3.91
C PHE A 74 -0.80 6.34 -3.06
N LEU A 75 -0.78 7.57 -3.54
CA LEU A 75 -0.19 8.71 -2.83
C LEU A 75 -0.87 10.01 -3.19
N ARG A 76 -0.61 11.05 -2.40
CA ARG A 76 -1.17 12.38 -2.67
C ARG A 76 -0.65 12.92 -4.01
N PRO A 77 -1.53 13.48 -4.87
CA PRO A 77 -1.08 14.21 -6.04
C PRO A 77 -0.32 15.47 -5.61
N LYS A 78 0.41 16.06 -6.56
CA LYS A 78 0.98 17.40 -6.35
C LYS A 78 -0.15 18.41 -6.21
N ASP A 79 0.08 19.37 -5.32
CA ASP A 79 -0.84 20.46 -5.06
C ASP A 79 -0.01 21.72 -4.84
N PRO A 80 0.16 22.58 -5.87
CA PRO A 80 1.02 23.76 -5.78
C PRO A 80 0.64 24.72 -4.65
N GLU A 81 -0.65 24.80 -4.30
CA GLU A 81 -1.13 25.66 -3.23
C GLU A 81 -0.67 25.10 -1.87
N GLN A 82 -0.87 23.80 -1.64
CA GLN A 82 -0.44 23.15 -0.40
C GLN A 82 1.09 23.00 -0.29
N GLU A 83 1.80 22.82 -1.41
CA GLU A 83 3.27 22.67 -1.41
C GLU A 83 3.99 23.92 -0.91
N THR A 84 3.35 25.09 -1.03
CA THR A 84 3.86 26.36 -0.48
C THR A 84 3.92 26.32 1.05
N TRP A 85 3.02 25.58 1.68
CA TRP A 85 2.86 25.52 3.14
C TRP A 85 3.42 24.23 3.76
N GLN A 86 3.16 23.08 3.14
CA GLN A 86 3.47 21.74 3.65
C GLN A 86 4.78 21.18 3.09
N GLY A 87 5.42 21.90 2.15
CA GLY A 87 6.58 21.42 1.42
C GLY A 87 6.22 20.57 0.19
N ARG A 88 7.24 20.27 -0.62
CA ARG A 88 7.06 19.56 -1.90
C ARG A 88 6.53 18.15 -1.68
N ARG A 89 5.59 17.73 -2.53
CA ARG A 89 5.12 16.34 -2.63
C ARG A 89 5.82 15.66 -3.81
N LEU A 90 6.07 14.37 -3.69
CA LEU A 90 6.59 13.56 -4.80
C LEU A 90 5.60 13.59 -5.98
N GLY A 91 4.32 13.36 -5.68
CA GLY A 91 3.25 13.28 -6.66
C GLY A 91 3.25 11.99 -7.47
N VAL A 92 2.11 11.71 -8.11
CA VAL A 92 1.86 10.46 -8.84
C VAL A 92 2.83 10.27 -10.01
N GLU A 93 3.08 11.32 -10.80
CA GLU A 93 3.91 11.24 -12.01
C GLU A 93 5.36 10.80 -11.74
N ALA A 94 5.95 11.26 -10.64
CA ALA A 94 7.34 10.96 -10.31
C ALA A 94 7.50 9.68 -9.47
N ALA A 95 6.39 9.09 -8.98
CA ALA A 95 6.42 8.02 -8.00
C ALA A 95 7.05 6.73 -8.54
N CYS A 96 6.64 6.28 -9.74
CA CYS A 96 7.16 5.06 -10.34
C CYS A 96 8.68 5.12 -10.52
N GLU A 97 9.19 6.20 -11.12
CA GLU A 97 10.62 6.39 -11.33
C GLU A 97 11.38 6.56 -10.01
N SER A 98 10.82 7.30 -9.06
CA SER A 98 11.53 7.63 -7.82
C SER A 98 11.59 6.46 -6.83
N LEU A 99 10.59 5.60 -6.81
CA LEU A 99 10.43 4.52 -5.81
C LEU A 99 10.54 3.11 -6.40
N ASN A 100 10.78 2.99 -7.72
CA ASN A 100 10.77 1.73 -8.48
C ASN A 100 9.48 0.92 -8.31
N VAL A 101 8.34 1.59 -8.14
CA VAL A 101 7.02 0.92 -8.14
C VAL A 101 6.50 0.80 -9.56
N ASP A 102 5.72 -0.24 -9.85
CA ASP A 102 5.25 -0.53 -11.20
C ASP A 102 4.16 0.45 -11.65
N GLN A 103 3.30 0.86 -10.71
CA GLN A 103 2.21 1.81 -10.96
C GLN A 103 2.04 2.77 -9.78
N ALA A 104 1.52 3.95 -10.08
CA ALA A 104 1.14 4.93 -9.07
C ALA A 104 -0.19 5.60 -9.45
N TRP A 105 -1.01 5.89 -8.44
CA TRP A 105 -2.32 6.50 -8.58
C TRP A 105 -2.55 7.54 -7.47
N SER A 106 -3.50 8.46 -7.68
CA SER A 106 -3.93 9.33 -6.58
C SER A 106 -4.50 8.50 -5.44
N ILE A 107 -4.24 8.90 -4.20
CA ILE A 107 -4.89 8.28 -3.02
C ILE A 107 -6.41 8.39 -3.09
N GLU A 108 -6.94 9.38 -3.82
CA GLU A 108 -8.37 9.59 -4.05
C GLU A 108 -8.97 8.50 -4.95
N GLU A 109 -8.15 7.85 -5.79
CA GLU A 109 -8.57 6.78 -6.70
C GLU A 109 -8.47 5.38 -6.05
N LEU A 110 -8.04 5.29 -4.78
CA LEU A 110 -7.81 4.01 -4.09
C LEU A 110 -9.02 3.08 -4.17
N ASP A 111 -10.22 3.60 -3.87
CA ASP A 111 -11.45 2.79 -3.85
C ASP A 111 -11.86 2.27 -5.23
N GLU A 112 -11.59 3.03 -6.28
CA GLU A 112 -11.89 2.64 -7.66
C GLU A 112 -10.89 1.60 -8.15
N GLN A 113 -9.60 1.88 -7.99
CA GLN A 113 -8.54 0.97 -8.42
C GLN A 113 -8.55 -0.34 -7.63
N ALA A 114 -8.89 -0.30 -6.34
CA ALA A 114 -9.05 -1.51 -5.53
C ALA A 114 -10.06 -2.49 -6.16
N GLN A 115 -11.19 -2.02 -6.70
CA GLN A 115 -12.17 -2.88 -7.37
C GLN A 115 -11.65 -3.56 -8.65
N VAL A 116 -10.56 -3.06 -9.23
CA VAL A 116 -9.90 -3.68 -10.37
C VAL A 116 -8.77 -4.59 -9.90
N LEU A 117 -7.93 -4.10 -9.00
CA LEU A 117 -6.72 -4.79 -8.54
C LEU A 117 -7.01 -6.02 -7.67
N LEU A 118 -8.14 -6.06 -6.97
CA LEU A 118 -8.56 -7.18 -6.13
C LEU A 118 -9.29 -8.30 -6.90
N GLN A 119 -9.56 -8.11 -8.20
CA GLN A 119 -10.24 -9.13 -9.01
C GLN A 119 -9.40 -10.40 -9.12
N ASN A 120 -10.06 -11.55 -8.98
CA ASN A 120 -9.44 -12.85 -9.15
C ASN A 120 -8.27 -13.13 -8.19
N LEU A 121 -8.28 -12.46 -7.03
CA LEU A 121 -7.40 -12.77 -5.91
C LEU A 121 -8.15 -13.63 -4.88
N GLU A 122 -7.41 -14.46 -4.16
CA GLU A 122 -7.90 -15.39 -3.15
C GLU A 122 -7.81 -14.79 -1.74
N ALA A 123 -6.74 -14.04 -1.45
CA ALA A 123 -6.42 -13.55 -0.12
C ALA A 123 -5.94 -12.09 -0.08
N VAL A 124 -6.37 -11.37 0.96
CA VAL A 124 -5.90 -10.03 1.32
C VAL A 124 -5.04 -10.12 2.58
N TYR A 125 -3.82 -9.60 2.52
CA TYR A 125 -2.88 -9.52 3.62
C TYR A 125 -2.84 -8.09 4.16
N VAL A 126 -3.12 -7.93 5.44
CA VAL A 126 -2.99 -6.68 6.18
C VAL A 126 -2.40 -6.97 7.55
N SER A 127 -1.73 -5.98 8.15
CA SER A 127 -1.39 -6.09 9.57
C SER A 127 -2.67 -6.19 10.39
N PHE A 128 -2.80 -7.22 11.22
CA PHE A 128 -3.99 -7.36 12.07
C PHE A 128 -4.16 -6.22 13.08
N ALA A 129 -3.06 -5.55 13.44
CA ALA A 129 -3.11 -4.31 14.23
C ALA A 129 -3.83 -3.17 13.49
N GLN A 130 -3.77 -3.15 12.15
CA GLN A 130 -4.42 -2.16 11.29
C GLN A 130 -5.76 -2.66 10.71
N LEU A 131 -6.14 -3.91 10.96
CA LEU A 131 -7.36 -4.52 10.43
C LEU A 131 -8.63 -3.70 10.76
N PRO A 132 -8.82 -3.13 11.96
CA PRO A 132 -9.99 -2.29 12.22
C PRO A 132 -10.10 -1.10 11.26
N GLN A 133 -8.97 -0.51 10.86
CA GLN A 133 -8.91 0.64 9.94
C GLN A 133 -9.24 0.21 8.50
N TRP A 134 -8.83 -0.99 8.11
CA TRP A 134 -9.02 -1.52 6.75
C TRP A 134 -10.34 -2.26 6.54
N SER A 135 -10.96 -2.75 7.61
CA SER A 135 -12.10 -3.67 7.53
C SER A 135 -13.28 -3.12 6.72
N GLU A 136 -13.60 -1.83 6.88
CA GLU A 136 -14.70 -1.19 6.15
C GLU A 136 -14.41 -1.14 4.64
N SER A 137 -13.23 -0.65 4.24
CA SER A 137 -12.81 -0.58 2.84
C SER A 137 -12.72 -1.97 2.20
N ILE A 138 -12.10 -2.94 2.88
CA ILE A 138 -12.00 -4.32 2.37
C ILE A 138 -13.39 -4.92 2.16
N ASN A 139 -14.28 -4.79 3.15
CA ASN A 139 -15.65 -5.30 3.04
C ASN A 139 -16.41 -4.64 1.89
N LYS A 140 -16.26 -3.32 1.72
CA LYS A 140 -16.85 -2.56 0.61
C LYS A 140 -16.37 -3.11 -0.74
N TRP A 141 -15.06 -3.24 -0.94
CA TRP A 141 -14.50 -3.73 -2.20
C TRP A 141 -14.92 -5.18 -2.49
N VAL A 142 -14.83 -6.07 -1.50
CA VAL A 142 -15.24 -7.47 -1.64
C VAL A 142 -16.73 -7.58 -1.95
N ALA A 143 -17.58 -6.78 -1.30
CA ALA A 143 -19.02 -6.77 -1.57
C ALA A 143 -19.33 -6.33 -3.01
N GLN A 144 -18.65 -5.30 -3.52
CA GLN A 144 -18.78 -4.83 -4.89
C GLN A 144 -18.31 -5.88 -5.90
N LEU A 145 -17.18 -6.54 -5.65
CA LEU A 145 -16.67 -7.62 -6.50
C LEU A 145 -17.64 -8.82 -6.56
N LYS A 146 -18.25 -9.18 -5.42
CA LYS A 146 -19.23 -10.27 -5.37
C LYS A 146 -20.48 -10.02 -6.24
N GLN A 147 -20.83 -8.77 -6.51
CA GLN A 147 -21.92 -8.43 -7.45
C GLN A 147 -21.55 -8.75 -8.91
N GLN A 148 -20.25 -8.89 -9.21
CA GLN A 148 -19.72 -9.13 -10.55
C GLN A 148 -19.44 -10.62 -10.82
N VAL A 149 -19.79 -11.53 -9.89
CA VAL A 149 -19.59 -12.99 -10.03
C VAL A 149 -20.23 -13.54 -11.31
N ARG A 150 -21.38 -13.01 -11.73
CA ARG A 150 -22.05 -13.39 -13.00
C ARG A 150 -21.23 -13.05 -14.25
N LYS A 151 -20.28 -12.12 -14.15
CA LYS A 151 -19.34 -11.74 -15.22
C LYS A 151 -18.04 -12.54 -15.17
N GLY A 152 -17.93 -13.55 -14.29
CA GLY A 152 -16.75 -14.39 -14.13
C GLY A 152 -15.66 -13.82 -13.22
N VAL A 153 -15.93 -12.71 -12.52
CA VAL A 153 -15.00 -12.10 -11.56
C VAL A 153 -15.13 -12.79 -10.20
N SER A 154 -14.03 -13.26 -9.62
CA SER A 154 -14.00 -13.70 -8.22
C SER A 154 -13.44 -12.62 -7.29
N ALA A 155 -13.81 -12.72 -6.01
CA ALA A 155 -13.40 -11.80 -4.96
C ALA A 155 -12.59 -12.56 -3.89
N PRO A 156 -11.66 -11.89 -3.20
CA PRO A 156 -10.95 -12.49 -2.08
C PRO A 156 -11.90 -13.02 -1.02
N SER A 157 -11.56 -14.19 -0.47
CA SER A 157 -12.36 -14.86 0.56
C SER A 157 -11.62 -14.99 1.89
N GLN A 158 -10.33 -14.65 1.91
CA GLN A 158 -9.46 -14.76 3.07
C GLN A 158 -8.85 -13.41 3.41
N ILE A 159 -8.79 -13.12 4.70
CA ILE A 159 -7.97 -12.03 5.26
C ILE A 159 -6.90 -12.68 6.12
N CYS A 160 -5.64 -12.39 5.81
CA CYS A 160 -4.47 -13.02 6.41
C CYS A 160 -3.59 -11.96 7.07
N ASP A 161 -2.84 -12.37 8.11
CA ASP A 161 -1.93 -11.47 8.82
C ASP A 161 -0.62 -11.29 8.02
N LEU A 162 -0.28 -10.04 7.75
CA LEU A 162 0.96 -9.66 7.04
C LEU A 162 2.18 -9.63 7.97
N ASP A 163 1.97 -9.44 9.27
CA ASP A 163 3.07 -9.18 10.21
C ASP A 163 4.06 -10.34 10.24
N LYS A 164 3.57 -11.58 10.22
CA LYS A 164 4.43 -12.77 10.26
C LYS A 164 5.46 -12.83 9.12
N PRO A 165 5.07 -12.89 7.83
CA PRO A 165 6.05 -12.96 6.73
C PRO A 165 6.92 -11.70 6.63
N LEU A 166 6.38 -10.51 6.97
CA LEU A 166 7.12 -9.26 6.83
C LEU A 166 8.15 -9.04 7.96
N HIS A 167 7.79 -9.34 9.20
CA HIS A 167 8.69 -9.17 10.35
C HIS A 167 9.85 -10.18 10.33
N GLU A 168 9.64 -11.40 9.78
CA GLU A 168 10.74 -12.34 9.50
C GLU A 168 11.80 -11.72 8.60
N LEU A 169 11.41 -10.99 7.55
CA LEU A 169 12.34 -10.33 6.63
C LEU A 169 13.10 -9.19 7.30
N ARG A 170 12.43 -8.45 8.21
CA ARG A 170 13.02 -7.30 8.91
C ARG A 170 13.99 -7.71 10.03
N LEU A 171 13.95 -8.96 10.48
CA LEU A 171 14.84 -9.48 11.53
C LEU A 171 16.30 -9.59 11.03
N PHE A 172 16.50 -9.98 9.78
CA PHE A 172 17.81 -10.12 9.15
C PHE A 172 18.18 -8.84 8.42
N LYS A 173 19.06 -8.03 9.02
CA LYS A 173 19.50 -6.77 8.44
C LYS A 173 20.46 -7.03 7.26
N SER A 174 20.08 -6.54 6.08
CA SER A 174 20.90 -6.45 4.88
C SER A 174 21.52 -5.07 4.67
#